data_AF-A0A1B0C2Y6-F1
#
_entry.id   AF-A0A1B0C2Y6-F1
#
_cell.length_a   1.000
_cell.length_b   1.000
_cell.length_c   1.000
_cell.angle_alpha   90.00
_cell.angle_beta   90.00
_cell.angle_gamma   90.00
#
_symmetry.space_group_name_H-M   'P 1'
#
loop_
_entity.id
_entity.type
_entity.pdbx_description
1 polymer ?
#
loop_
_entity_poly.entity_id
_entity_poly.type
_entity_poly.pdbx_seq_one_letter_code
_entity_poly.pdbx_strand_id
1 'polypeptide(L)'
;MEVLNSTKHCFKILQVLRPGITTFGIPTLWQTQQIRHRQTKHWNPKFKRLRKLKFIKIDLPNLNEKASDLPKHELKKRLKERGVLPPRPWLERPFHISCTGGIFEAYVPPEGDGKRSIISAAGAKQKFEFLEKKSKSMLAVRKIRNYEEDFSTDDFAAAAQDVYIGAHQKMALKDKHKLRELVTERCYPEIMHNVRDKTIHWSFLKSLEPPYVVHARVTDVISKENLFAQITVRFHTQQLLAIYDRFGRLMHGSEIVAKDVLEYAVFEKHISNEYGKWRLHDKIIPDWLPPKEPSIATYRLVDESGEVTLQPTKLKEVNEEAHPKLETEEEKDRPQITASTGPDSLTKPNKAAI
;
A
#
# COMPACT_ATOMS: atom_id res chain seq x y z
N MET A 1 -59.40 -54.36 15.78
CA MET A 1 -58.20 -54.09 16.59
C MET A 1 -57.71 -52.69 16.22
N GLU A 2 -58.46 -51.61 16.48
CA GLU A 2 -58.74 -51.04 17.82
C GLU A 2 -57.42 -50.93 18.62
N VAL A 3 -56.89 -49.79 19.09
CA VAL A 3 -57.48 -48.52 19.54
C VAL A 3 -56.44 -47.39 19.40
N LEU A 4 -56.97 -46.18 19.19
CA LEU A 4 -56.36 -44.85 19.24
C LEU A 4 -55.60 -44.54 20.55
N ASN A 5 -54.64 -43.61 20.53
CA ASN A 5 -54.80 -42.40 21.35
C ASN A 5 -53.87 -41.25 20.93
N SER A 6 -54.55 -40.23 20.43
CA SER A 6 -54.11 -38.86 20.23
C SER A 6 -54.55 -38.05 21.44
N THR A 7 -53.68 -37.24 22.02
CA THR A 7 -54.09 -36.17 22.96
C THR A 7 -53.69 -34.81 22.40
N LYS A 8 -54.73 -34.06 22.09
CA LYS A 8 -54.81 -32.69 21.56
C LYS A 8 -54.84 -31.64 22.70
N HIS A 9 -54.80 -30.37 22.28
CA HIS A 9 -55.29 -29.11 22.89
C HIS A 9 -54.19 -28.22 23.49
N CYS A 10 -53.90 -27.00 23.02
CA CYS A 10 -54.72 -25.86 22.55
C CYS A 10 -55.62 -25.28 23.66
N PHE A 11 -55.15 -24.18 24.28
CA PHE A 11 -55.93 -23.24 25.08
C PHE A 11 -55.67 -21.84 24.52
N LYS A 12 -56.59 -21.33 23.69
CA LYS A 12 -57.71 -20.43 24.03
C LYS A 12 -57.29 -19.04 24.55
N ILE A 13 -57.26 -18.12 23.58
CA ILE A 13 -57.45 -16.68 23.70
C ILE A 13 -58.77 -16.40 24.44
N LEU A 14 -58.73 -15.54 25.45
CA LEU A 14 -59.94 -14.89 25.98
C LEU A 14 -59.81 -13.38 25.76
N GLN A 15 -60.63 -12.88 24.85
CA GLN A 15 -60.95 -11.46 24.71
C GLN A 15 -61.91 -11.06 25.84
N VAL A 16 -61.67 -9.91 26.46
CA VAL A 16 -62.73 -9.12 27.12
C VAL A 16 -62.70 -7.74 26.49
N LEU A 17 -63.82 -7.40 25.86
CA LEU A 17 -64.13 -6.11 25.26
C LEU A 17 -65.12 -5.41 26.19
N ARG A 18 -64.95 -4.12 26.50
CA ARG A 18 -65.88 -3.02 26.13
C ARG A 18 -65.57 -1.66 26.81
N PRO A 19 -66.11 -0.54 26.25
CA PRO A 19 -65.44 0.75 26.13
C PRO A 19 -66.09 1.87 26.99
N GLY A 20 -65.43 3.04 27.06
CA GLY A 20 -66.11 4.28 27.42
C GLY A 20 -65.20 5.46 27.80
N ILE A 21 -65.33 6.55 27.02
CA ILE A 21 -65.37 7.96 27.45
C ILE A 21 -64.02 8.69 27.70
N THR A 22 -63.66 9.48 26.68
CA THR A 22 -63.07 10.84 26.68
C THR A 22 -62.36 11.37 27.94
N THR A 23 -61.08 11.73 27.80
CA THR A 23 -60.55 13.05 28.21
C THR A 23 -59.18 13.32 27.59
N PHE A 24 -58.99 14.59 27.22
CA PHE A 24 -57.78 15.21 26.71
C PHE A 24 -56.54 14.92 27.57
N GLY A 25 -55.43 14.60 26.92
CA GLY A 25 -54.13 14.52 27.58
C GLY A 25 -53.07 14.06 26.61
N ILE A 26 -52.29 15.02 26.10
CA ILE A 26 -51.05 14.79 25.36
C ILE A 26 -50.20 13.81 26.18
N PRO A 27 -49.86 12.59 25.72
CA PRO A 27 -48.70 11.93 26.23
C PRO A 27 -47.55 12.49 25.40
N THR A 28 -46.86 13.46 25.98
CA THR A 28 -45.49 13.80 25.62
C THR A 28 -44.76 12.48 25.43
N LEU A 29 -44.36 12.20 24.19
CA LEU A 29 -43.31 11.23 23.89
C LEU A 29 -42.07 11.74 24.60
N TRP A 30 -41.98 11.47 25.91
CA TRP A 30 -40.70 11.36 26.58
C TRP A 30 -40.04 10.19 25.89
N GLN A 31 -39.31 10.53 24.83
CA GLN A 31 -38.22 9.74 24.35
C GLN A 31 -37.28 9.65 25.54
N THR A 32 -37.53 8.68 26.42
CA THR A 32 -36.60 8.22 27.41
C THR A 32 -35.45 7.71 26.58
N GLN A 33 -34.54 8.60 26.23
CA GLN A 33 -33.19 8.23 25.88
C GLN A 33 -32.80 7.33 27.04
N GLN A 34 -32.71 6.02 26.79
CA GLN A 34 -32.25 5.08 27.80
C GLN A 34 -30.82 5.51 28.09
N ILE A 35 -30.66 6.42 29.06
CA ILE A 35 -29.42 6.66 29.75
C ILE A 35 -29.24 5.36 30.51
N ARG A 36 -28.64 4.37 29.84
CA ARG A 36 -28.20 3.15 30.49
C ARG A 36 -27.14 3.61 31.47
N HIS A 37 -27.54 3.89 32.71
CA HIS A 37 -26.61 3.88 33.82
C HIS A 37 -26.05 2.45 33.83
N ARG A 38 -24.91 2.25 33.16
CA ARG A 38 -24.12 1.03 33.27
C ARG A 38 -23.63 0.97 34.72
N GLN A 39 -24.49 0.54 35.64
CA GLN A 39 -24.16 0.27 37.04
C GLN A 39 -23.49 -1.11 37.19
N THR A 40 -22.72 -1.56 36.19
CA THR A 40 -21.89 -2.76 36.30
C THR A 40 -20.62 -2.52 37.14
N LYS A 41 -20.43 -1.29 37.64
CA LYS A 41 -19.35 -0.94 38.58
C LYS A 41 -19.93 -0.95 39.98
N HIS A 42 -19.41 -1.82 40.84
CA HIS A 42 -19.73 -1.80 42.27
C HIS A 42 -19.40 -0.40 42.84
N TRP A 43 -20.40 0.23 43.47
CA TRP A 43 -20.31 1.60 44.00
C TRP A 43 -19.33 1.75 45.18
N ASN A 44 -19.05 0.65 45.90
CA ASN A 44 -18.26 0.66 47.14
C ASN A 44 -16.83 1.24 46.90
N PRO A 45 -16.41 2.26 47.68
CA PRO A 45 -15.10 2.90 47.56
C PRO A 45 -13.91 1.93 47.68
N LYS A 46 -14.05 0.84 48.42
CA LYS A 46 -13.01 -0.20 48.60
C LYS A 46 -12.51 -0.76 47.27
N PHE A 47 -13.38 -0.87 46.27
CA PHE A 47 -13.04 -1.39 44.94
C PHE A 47 -12.57 -0.31 43.95
N LYS A 48 -12.40 0.96 44.36
CA LYS A 48 -11.92 2.05 43.48
C LYS A 48 -10.51 1.76 42.94
N ARG A 49 -9.60 1.26 43.78
CA ARG A 49 -8.23 0.91 43.37
C ARG A 49 -8.20 -0.25 42.37
N LEU A 50 -8.97 -1.31 42.62
CA LEU A 50 -9.10 -2.45 41.72
C LEU A 50 -9.75 -2.07 40.38
N ARG A 51 -10.74 -1.16 40.40
CA ARG A 51 -11.33 -0.59 39.17
C ARG A 51 -10.31 0.22 38.36
N LYS A 52 -9.39 0.94 39.00
CA LYS A 52 -8.29 1.65 38.33
C LYS A 52 -7.29 0.67 37.72
N LEU A 53 -6.91 -0.37 38.46
CA LEU A 53 -5.95 -1.39 38.03
C LEU A 53 -6.45 -2.26 36.87
N LYS A 54 -7.77 -2.42 36.70
CA LYS A 54 -8.36 -3.10 35.54
C LYS A 54 -7.99 -2.43 34.21
N PHE A 55 -7.80 -1.11 34.20
CA PHE A 55 -7.42 -0.38 33.00
C PHE A 55 -5.90 -0.24 32.93
N ILE A 56 -5.27 -1.20 32.29
CA ILE A 56 -3.84 -1.13 31.96
C ILE A 56 -3.72 -0.24 30.72
N LYS A 57 -3.05 0.91 30.87
CA LYS A 57 -2.68 1.73 29.72
C LYS A 57 -1.49 1.04 29.06
N ILE A 58 -1.71 0.55 27.84
CA ILE A 58 -0.66 -0.05 27.00
C ILE A 58 -0.36 1.00 25.94
N ASP A 59 0.90 1.42 25.87
CA ASP A 59 1.34 2.34 24.82
C ASP A 59 1.37 1.55 23.50
N LEU A 60 0.42 1.86 22.63
CA LEU A 60 0.31 1.21 21.33
C LEU A 60 1.41 1.74 20.42
N PRO A 61 2.10 0.89 19.66
CA PRO A 61 3.06 1.34 18.68
C PRO A 61 2.36 2.09 17.54
N ASN A 62 2.98 3.18 17.07
CA ASN A 62 2.53 3.88 15.86
C ASN A 62 2.72 2.96 14.65
N LEU A 63 1.61 2.48 14.08
CA LEU A 63 1.59 1.56 12.94
C LEU A 63 1.94 2.24 11.61
N ASN A 64 1.87 3.57 11.56
CA ASN A 64 2.09 4.36 10.34
C ASN A 64 3.58 4.71 10.11
N GLU A 65 4.43 4.56 11.14
CA GLU A 65 5.87 4.85 11.02
C GLU A 65 6.60 3.69 10.35
N LYS A 66 7.28 3.97 9.23
CA LYS A 66 8.11 2.96 8.55
C LYS A 66 9.43 2.81 9.30
N ALA A 67 9.89 1.57 9.43
CA ALA A 67 11.16 1.27 10.09
C ALA A 67 12.39 1.86 9.34
N SER A 68 12.23 2.23 8.07
CA SER A 68 13.27 2.88 7.24
C SER A 68 13.57 4.32 7.67
N ASP A 69 12.57 5.02 8.19
CA ASP A 69 12.63 6.47 8.42
C ASP A 69 13.25 6.78 9.79
N LEU A 70 13.29 5.76 10.66
CA LEU A 70 13.83 5.87 12.01
C LEU A 70 15.34 5.65 12.02
N PRO A 71 16.09 6.46 12.79
CA PRO A 71 17.50 6.20 12.98
C PRO A 71 17.70 4.84 13.67
N LYS A 72 18.74 4.10 13.25
CA LYS A 72 19.01 2.72 13.70
C LYS A 72 19.03 2.56 15.23
N HIS A 73 19.42 3.59 15.97
CA HIS A 73 19.46 3.57 17.44
C HIS A 73 18.06 3.54 18.05
N GLU A 74 17.12 4.29 17.48
CA GLU A 74 15.73 4.35 17.94
C GLU A 74 15.00 3.07 17.60
N LEU A 75 15.26 2.50 16.42
CA LEU A 75 14.74 1.17 16.06
C LEU A 75 15.20 0.11 17.06
N LYS A 76 16.49 0.11 17.43
CA LYS A 76 17.01 -0.80 18.46
C LYS A 76 16.36 -0.55 19.83
N LYS A 77 16.13 0.71 20.21
CA LYS A 77 15.44 1.06 21.47
C LYS A 77 14.03 0.48 21.48
N ARG A 78 13.27 0.67 20.41
CA ARG A 78 11.90 0.13 20.26
C ARG A 78 11.87 -1.39 20.22
N LEU A 79 12.84 -2.03 19.56
CA LEU A 79 12.98 -3.49 19.57
C LEU A 79 13.21 -4.00 21.00
N LYS A 80 14.07 -3.32 21.77
CA LYS A 80 14.32 -3.63 23.19
C LYS A 80 13.07 -3.41 24.06
N GLU A 81 12.37 -2.29 23.89
CA GLU A 81 11.11 -1.99 24.59
C GLU A 81 10.04 -3.06 24.31
N ARG A 82 9.98 -3.55 23.06
CA ARG A 82 9.08 -4.62 22.65
C ARG A 82 9.56 -6.03 23.06
N GLY A 83 10.78 -6.16 23.59
CA GLY A 83 11.38 -7.46 23.90
C GLY A 83 11.68 -8.33 22.68
N VAL A 84 11.77 -7.74 21.48
CA VAL A 84 12.03 -8.46 20.22
C VAL A 84 13.51 -8.28 19.85
N LEU A 85 14.21 -9.39 19.63
CA LEU A 85 15.56 -9.36 19.13
C LEU A 85 15.58 -8.99 17.64
N PRO A 86 16.59 -8.25 17.15
CA PRO A 86 16.73 -8.03 15.71
C PRO A 86 16.91 -9.38 15.01
N PRO A 87 16.27 -9.60 13.85
CA PRO A 87 16.43 -10.85 13.11
C PRO A 87 17.90 -11.02 12.71
N ARG A 88 18.44 -12.22 12.90
CA ARG A 88 19.81 -12.54 12.47
C ARG A 88 19.80 -12.84 10.96
N PRO A 89 20.76 -12.34 10.17
CA PRO A 89 20.71 -12.40 8.70
C PRO A 89 21.12 -13.75 8.09
N TRP A 90 21.10 -14.86 8.85
CA TRP A 90 21.49 -16.18 8.32
C TRP A 90 20.48 -16.62 7.25
N LEU A 91 20.84 -16.41 5.98
CA LEU A 91 20.06 -16.74 4.81
C LEU A 91 20.60 -18.03 4.20
N GLU A 92 20.26 -19.18 4.79
CA GLU A 92 20.63 -20.49 4.22
C GLU A 92 19.98 -20.69 2.83
N ARG A 93 18.76 -20.16 2.65
CA ARG A 93 18.04 -20.20 1.38
C ARG A 93 17.85 -18.78 0.84
N PRO A 94 18.41 -18.45 -0.33
CA PRO A 94 18.16 -17.15 -0.95
C PRO A 94 16.68 -17.02 -1.35
N PHE A 95 16.16 -15.80 -1.31
CA PHE A 95 14.82 -15.52 -1.81
C PHE A 95 14.80 -15.66 -3.32
N HIS A 96 13.85 -16.43 -3.84
CA HIS A 96 13.59 -16.48 -5.27
C HIS A 96 12.75 -15.26 -5.66
N ILE A 97 13.28 -14.45 -6.58
CA ILE A 97 12.62 -13.26 -7.09
C ILE A 97 12.16 -13.58 -8.51
N SER A 98 10.85 -13.54 -8.73
CA SER A 98 10.20 -13.84 -10.01
C SER A 98 9.88 -12.60 -10.84
N CYS A 99 9.91 -11.41 -10.24
CA CYS A 99 9.71 -10.13 -10.91
C CYS A 99 10.60 -9.04 -10.33
N THR A 100 10.83 -7.99 -11.10
CA THR A 100 11.68 -6.88 -10.71
C THR A 100 10.97 -5.92 -9.75
N GLY A 101 11.76 -5.08 -9.08
CA GLY A 101 11.23 -4.08 -8.17
C GLY A 101 10.50 -2.93 -8.87
N GLY A 102 10.74 -2.69 -10.16
CA GLY A 102 10.10 -1.64 -10.96
C GLY A 102 10.54 -1.67 -12.43
N ILE A 103 10.12 -0.66 -13.19
CA ILE A 103 10.45 -0.51 -14.61
C ILE A 103 11.92 -0.07 -14.77
N PHE A 104 12.65 -0.71 -15.67
CA PHE A 104 13.97 -0.27 -16.11
C PHE A 104 13.84 0.75 -17.22
N GLU A 105 14.44 1.93 -17.03
CA GLU A 105 14.49 3.00 -18.05
C GLU A 105 13.11 3.24 -18.70
N ALA A 106 12.17 3.78 -17.92
CA ALA A 106 10.79 3.98 -18.37
C ALA A 106 10.74 4.70 -19.73
N TYR A 107 9.94 4.14 -20.64
CA TYR A 107 9.64 4.80 -21.90
C TYR A 107 8.96 6.13 -21.64
N VAL A 108 9.48 7.20 -22.22
CA VAL A 108 8.87 8.54 -22.16
C VAL A 108 8.15 8.74 -23.49
N PRO A 109 6.81 8.72 -23.52
CA PRO A 109 6.05 8.98 -24.73
C PRO A 109 6.29 10.40 -25.26
N PRO A 110 6.48 10.58 -26.58
CA PRO A 110 6.67 11.90 -27.16
C PRO A 110 5.41 12.77 -26.95
N GLU A 111 5.63 14.04 -26.64
CA GLU A 111 4.55 15.02 -26.50
C GLU A 111 3.81 15.18 -27.82
N GLY A 112 2.51 14.86 -27.82
CA GLY A 112 1.70 14.92 -29.02
C GLY A 112 1.51 13.57 -29.74
N ASP A 113 1.73 12.44 -29.07
CA ASP A 113 1.32 11.11 -29.57
C ASP A 113 -0.22 10.96 -29.76
N GLY A 114 -1.00 12.01 -29.48
CA GLY A 114 -2.40 12.19 -29.89
C GLY A 114 -2.70 13.47 -30.69
N LYS A 115 -1.72 14.35 -30.92
CA LYS A 115 -1.84 15.58 -31.73
C LYS A 115 -0.47 15.88 -32.34
N ARG A 116 -0.34 15.77 -33.67
CA ARG A 116 0.91 16.06 -34.41
C ARG A 116 1.50 17.40 -33.96
N SER A 117 2.59 17.38 -33.20
CA SER A 117 3.27 18.57 -32.73
C SER A 117 4.24 19.10 -33.80
N ILE A 118 4.14 20.41 -34.01
CA ILE A 118 4.89 21.23 -34.95
C ILE A 118 6.36 21.27 -34.49
N ILE A 119 7.27 21.13 -35.45
CA ILE A 119 8.72 20.93 -35.28
C ILE A 119 9.31 22.04 -34.38
N SER A 120 9.69 21.70 -33.14
CA SER A 120 10.38 22.58 -32.19
C SER A 120 11.77 22.03 -31.86
N ALA A 121 12.71 22.90 -31.49
CA ALA A 121 14.09 22.54 -31.13
C ALA A 121 14.16 21.58 -29.92
N ALA A 122 13.17 21.62 -29.02
CA ALA A 122 13.02 20.64 -27.94
C ALA A 122 12.72 19.23 -28.48
N GLY A 123 11.94 19.12 -29.56
CA GLY A 123 11.61 17.84 -30.20
C GLY A 123 12.81 17.18 -30.89
N ALA A 124 13.80 17.95 -31.34
CA ALA A 124 15.03 17.40 -31.93
C ALA A 124 15.88 16.66 -30.87
N LYS A 125 16.00 17.21 -29.66
CA LYS A 125 16.69 16.55 -28.53
C LYS A 125 15.98 15.25 -28.14
N GLN A 126 14.65 15.30 -28.04
CA GLN A 126 13.84 14.10 -27.78
C GLN A 126 14.07 13.04 -28.86
N LYS A 127 14.07 13.39 -30.15
CA LYS A 127 14.33 12.46 -31.26
C LYS A 127 15.72 11.80 -31.19
N PHE A 128 16.76 12.53 -30.77
CA PHE A 128 18.09 11.95 -30.59
C PHE A 128 18.12 10.92 -29.46
N GLU A 129 17.51 11.27 -28.32
CA GLU A 129 17.36 10.34 -27.19
C GLU A 129 16.52 9.10 -27.58
N PHE A 130 15.47 9.28 -28.37
CA PHE A 130 14.69 8.15 -28.91
C PHE A 130 15.54 7.21 -29.77
N LEU A 131 16.45 7.73 -30.57
CA LEU A 131 17.31 6.90 -31.42
C LEU A 131 18.26 6.05 -30.58
N GLU A 132 18.85 6.63 -29.54
CA GLU A 132 19.68 5.89 -28.57
C GLU A 132 18.85 4.82 -27.84
N LYS A 133 17.65 5.18 -27.38
CA LYS A 133 16.76 4.24 -26.70
C LYS A 133 16.31 3.10 -27.61
N LYS A 134 16.13 3.38 -28.89
CA LYS A 134 15.73 2.41 -29.92
C LYS A 134 16.87 1.44 -30.24
N SER A 135 18.12 1.90 -30.29
CA SER A 135 19.27 1.00 -30.51
C SER A 135 19.44 0.00 -29.35
N LYS A 136 19.32 0.48 -28.10
CA LYS A 136 19.30 -0.38 -26.90
C LYS A 136 18.11 -1.36 -26.93
N SER A 137 16.95 -0.90 -27.40
CA SER A 137 15.75 -1.75 -27.54
C SER A 137 15.97 -2.87 -28.57
N MET A 138 16.62 -2.57 -29.69
CA MET A 138 16.92 -3.58 -30.71
C MET A 138 17.89 -4.64 -30.16
N LEU A 139 18.89 -4.22 -29.38
CA LEU A 139 19.82 -5.14 -28.72
C LEU A 139 19.13 -5.99 -27.64
N ALA A 140 18.18 -5.41 -26.91
CA ALA A 140 17.34 -6.13 -25.95
C ALA A 140 16.47 -7.21 -26.64
N VAL A 141 15.82 -6.88 -27.76
CA VAL A 141 15.05 -7.86 -28.56
C VAL A 141 15.94 -8.99 -29.07
N ARG A 142 17.16 -8.68 -29.54
CA ARG A 142 18.13 -9.72 -29.93
C ARG A 142 18.49 -10.62 -28.76
N LYS A 143 18.73 -10.05 -27.57
CA LYS A 143 18.97 -10.85 -26.36
C LYS A 143 17.78 -11.75 -26.00
N ILE A 144 16.54 -11.26 -26.10
CA ILE A 144 15.33 -12.07 -25.85
C ILE A 144 15.29 -13.24 -26.83
N ARG A 145 15.51 -12.98 -28.13
CA ARG A 145 15.52 -14.03 -29.17
C ARG A 145 16.60 -15.10 -28.97
N ASN A 146 17.70 -14.78 -28.29
CA ASN A 146 18.74 -15.77 -27.98
C ASN A 146 18.28 -16.80 -26.93
N TYR A 147 17.30 -16.46 -26.08
CA TYR A 147 16.74 -17.37 -25.08
C TYR A 147 15.41 -17.98 -25.54
N GLU A 148 14.64 -17.24 -26.35
CA GLU A 148 13.34 -17.66 -26.85
C GLU A 148 13.33 -17.50 -28.38
N GLU A 149 13.61 -18.60 -29.09
CA GLU A 149 13.75 -18.61 -30.56
C GLU A 149 12.45 -18.23 -31.28
N ASP A 150 11.30 -18.63 -30.71
CA ASP A 150 9.96 -18.35 -31.24
C ASP A 150 9.51 -16.89 -31.01
N PHE A 151 10.34 -16.05 -30.39
CA PHE A 151 9.94 -14.69 -30.02
C PHE A 151 9.88 -13.74 -31.24
N SER A 152 8.66 -13.39 -31.61
CA SER A 152 8.32 -12.39 -32.62
C SER A 152 7.71 -11.14 -31.97
N THR A 153 8.11 -9.95 -32.43
CA THR A 153 7.62 -8.67 -31.88
C THR A 153 6.16 -8.41 -32.20
N ASP A 154 5.72 -8.87 -33.37
CA ASP A 154 4.40 -8.57 -33.90
C ASP A 154 3.36 -9.51 -33.28
N ASP A 155 3.70 -10.81 -33.18
CA ASP A 155 2.87 -11.81 -32.50
C ASP A 155 2.78 -11.52 -30.99
N PHE A 156 3.86 -11.03 -30.40
CA PHE A 156 3.87 -10.62 -29.00
C PHE A 156 2.87 -9.50 -28.70
N ALA A 157 2.66 -8.55 -29.63
CA ALA A 157 1.71 -7.46 -29.41
C ALA A 157 0.27 -7.97 -29.28
N ALA A 158 -0.10 -8.99 -30.06
CA ALA A 158 -1.39 -9.67 -29.95
C ALA A 158 -1.50 -10.47 -28.62
N ALA A 159 -0.46 -11.25 -28.29
CA ALA A 159 -0.43 -12.01 -27.04
C ALA A 159 -0.51 -11.08 -25.80
N ALA A 160 0.15 -9.92 -25.85
CA ALA A 160 0.10 -8.92 -24.79
C ALA A 160 -1.31 -8.35 -24.60
N GLN A 161 -2.06 -8.15 -25.68
CA GLN A 161 -3.45 -7.72 -25.63
C GLN A 161 -4.33 -8.78 -24.94
N ASP A 162 -4.13 -10.06 -25.24
CA ASP A 162 -4.88 -11.15 -24.61
C ASP A 162 -4.58 -11.26 -23.10
N VAL A 163 -3.30 -11.12 -22.71
CA VAL A 163 -2.90 -11.07 -21.29
C VAL A 163 -3.54 -9.86 -20.59
N TYR A 164 -3.55 -8.70 -21.26
CA TYR A 164 -4.18 -7.49 -20.72
C TYR A 164 -5.68 -7.67 -20.49
N ILE A 165 -6.40 -8.19 -21.49
CA ILE A 165 -7.85 -8.45 -21.40
C ILE A 165 -8.12 -9.50 -20.32
N GLY A 166 -7.36 -10.59 -20.32
CA GLY A 166 -7.47 -11.66 -19.32
C GLY A 166 -7.25 -11.14 -17.89
N ALA A 167 -6.24 -10.29 -17.68
CA ALA A 167 -5.95 -9.72 -16.37
C ALA A 167 -7.12 -8.85 -15.86
N HIS A 168 -7.68 -7.98 -16.70
CA HIS A 168 -8.80 -7.12 -16.31
C HIS A 168 -10.09 -7.90 -16.05
N GLN A 169 -10.36 -8.96 -16.82
CA GLN A 169 -11.49 -9.86 -16.57
C GLN A 169 -11.35 -10.61 -15.24
N LYS A 170 -10.16 -11.16 -14.94
CA LYS A 170 -9.91 -11.86 -13.66
C LYS A 170 -9.91 -10.90 -12.48
N MET A 171 -9.45 -9.67 -12.67
CA MET A 171 -9.56 -8.59 -11.69
C MET A 171 -11.02 -8.27 -11.37
N ALA A 172 -11.87 -8.12 -12.39
CA ALA A 172 -13.31 -7.86 -12.20
C ALA A 172 -14.02 -9.00 -11.45
N LEU A 173 -13.68 -10.26 -11.77
CA LEU A 173 -14.19 -11.45 -11.08
C LEU A 173 -13.58 -11.66 -9.67
N LYS A 174 -12.53 -10.92 -9.31
CA LYS A 174 -11.73 -11.08 -8.08
C LYS A 174 -11.12 -12.49 -7.91
N ASP A 175 -10.82 -13.18 -9.01
CA ASP A 175 -10.15 -14.49 -8.98
C ASP A 175 -8.65 -14.31 -8.71
N LYS A 176 -8.26 -14.47 -7.43
CA LYS A 176 -6.91 -14.18 -6.94
C LYS A 176 -5.85 -15.11 -7.52
N HIS A 177 -6.19 -16.36 -7.85
CA HIS A 177 -5.22 -17.37 -8.27
C HIS A 177 -4.82 -17.14 -9.72
N LYS A 178 -5.82 -17.07 -10.61
CA LYS A 178 -5.59 -16.83 -12.04
C LYS A 178 -4.99 -15.45 -12.31
N LEU A 179 -5.33 -14.45 -11.49
CA LEU A 179 -4.76 -13.12 -11.63
C LEU A 179 -3.23 -13.10 -11.38
N ARG A 180 -2.72 -13.92 -10.44
CA ARG A 180 -1.27 -14.02 -10.16
C ARG A 180 -0.47 -14.67 -11.28
N GLU A 181 -1.12 -15.44 -12.15
CA GLU A 181 -0.47 -16.03 -13.31
C GLU A 181 -0.27 -15.00 -14.44
N LEU A 182 -1.17 -14.02 -14.54
CA LEU A 182 -1.16 -12.98 -15.59
C LEU A 182 -0.45 -11.69 -15.17
N VAL A 183 -0.33 -11.44 -13.86
CA VAL A 183 0.19 -10.20 -13.27
C VAL A 183 1.39 -10.51 -12.38
N THR A 184 2.40 -9.63 -12.37
CA THR A 184 3.57 -9.78 -11.50
C THR A 184 3.25 -9.49 -10.03
N GLU A 185 4.15 -9.91 -9.15
CA GLU A 185 4.06 -9.76 -7.71
C GLU A 185 4.12 -8.27 -7.28
N ARG A 186 4.73 -7.41 -8.11
CA ARG A 186 4.72 -5.95 -7.94
C ARG A 186 3.36 -5.33 -8.25
N CYS A 187 2.76 -5.67 -9.40
CA CYS A 187 1.52 -5.05 -9.86
C CYS A 187 0.28 -5.57 -9.10
N TYR A 188 0.31 -6.83 -8.69
CA TYR A 188 -0.79 -7.47 -7.96
C TYR A 188 -1.31 -6.67 -6.75
N PRO A 189 -0.47 -6.21 -5.81
CA PRO A 189 -0.95 -5.41 -4.67
C PRO A 189 -1.57 -4.08 -5.08
N GLU A 190 -1.06 -3.40 -6.11
CA GLU A 190 -1.60 -2.11 -6.60
C GLU A 190 -3.00 -2.28 -7.17
N ILE A 191 -3.21 -3.34 -7.95
CA ILE A 191 -4.53 -3.71 -8.48
C ILE A 191 -5.47 -4.06 -7.33
N MET A 192 -5.06 -5.02 -6.49
CA MET A 192 -5.94 -5.58 -5.47
C MET A 192 -6.28 -4.60 -4.34
N HIS A 193 -5.38 -3.67 -4.02
CA HIS A 193 -5.64 -2.60 -3.06
C HIS A 193 -6.85 -1.76 -3.48
N ASN A 194 -6.91 -1.41 -4.77
CA ASN A 194 -8.00 -0.62 -5.33
C ASN A 194 -9.30 -1.43 -5.50
N VAL A 195 -9.21 -2.74 -5.74
CA VAL A 195 -10.38 -3.59 -6.05
C VAL A 195 -11.10 -4.14 -4.82
N ARG A 196 -10.42 -4.27 -3.68
CA ARG A 196 -10.90 -5.04 -2.50
C ARG A 196 -12.36 -4.77 -2.14
N ASP A 197 -12.72 -3.51 -1.92
CA ASP A 197 -14.05 -3.09 -1.43
C ASP A 197 -14.99 -2.55 -2.52
N LYS A 198 -14.64 -2.72 -3.80
CA LYS A 198 -15.40 -2.19 -4.94
C LYS A 198 -15.81 -3.31 -5.90
N THR A 199 -16.89 -3.13 -6.64
CA THR A 199 -17.24 -4.01 -7.78
C THR A 199 -16.96 -3.26 -9.08
N ILE A 200 -16.31 -3.93 -10.02
CA ILE A 200 -15.84 -3.32 -11.26
C ILE A 200 -16.48 -4.08 -12.42
N HIS A 201 -17.19 -3.35 -13.25
CA HIS A 201 -17.62 -3.80 -14.57
C HIS A 201 -16.68 -3.17 -15.58
N TRP A 202 -15.84 -4.00 -16.18
CA TRP A 202 -14.91 -3.61 -17.23
C TRP A 202 -15.12 -4.50 -18.43
N SER A 203 -15.20 -3.90 -19.61
CA SER A 203 -15.25 -4.66 -20.86
C SER A 203 -14.40 -3.99 -21.93
N PHE A 204 -13.69 -4.84 -22.66
CA PHE A 204 -12.97 -4.47 -23.86
C PHE A 204 -13.94 -4.46 -25.05
N LEU A 205 -14.04 -3.34 -25.76
CA LEU A 205 -14.90 -3.26 -26.95
C LEU A 205 -14.11 -3.54 -28.23
N LYS A 206 -13.16 -2.67 -28.57
CA LYS A 206 -12.34 -2.79 -29.77
C LYS A 206 -11.01 -2.07 -29.62
N SER A 207 -10.03 -2.48 -30.42
CA SER A 207 -8.80 -1.71 -30.61
C SER A 207 -9.05 -0.68 -31.72
N LEU A 208 -8.73 0.59 -31.47
CA LEU A 208 -8.79 1.63 -32.50
C LEU A 208 -7.55 1.57 -33.37
N GLU A 209 -6.40 1.42 -32.73
CA GLU A 209 -5.11 1.18 -33.37
C GLU A 209 -4.64 -0.23 -32.95
N PRO A 210 -4.00 -1.01 -33.84
CA PRO A 210 -3.39 -2.26 -33.43
C PRO A 210 -2.31 -2.00 -32.37
N PRO A 211 -2.21 -2.85 -31.33
CA PRO A 211 -1.13 -2.73 -30.36
C PRO A 211 0.20 -2.97 -31.04
N TYR A 212 1.23 -2.26 -30.59
CA TYR A 212 2.60 -2.52 -31.04
C TYR A 212 3.60 -2.26 -29.93
N VAL A 213 4.74 -2.94 -30.05
CA VAL A 213 5.85 -2.82 -29.11
C VAL A 213 6.59 -1.51 -29.35
N VAL A 214 6.73 -0.71 -28.30
CA VAL A 214 7.40 0.59 -28.38
C VAL A 214 8.86 0.50 -27.92
N HIS A 215 9.07 -0.19 -26.81
CA HIS A 215 10.36 -0.21 -26.16
C HIS A 215 10.56 -1.51 -25.39
N ALA A 216 11.75 -2.09 -25.51
CA ALA A 216 12.16 -3.31 -24.82
C ALA A 216 13.47 -3.08 -24.05
N ARG A 217 13.59 -3.70 -22.88
CA ARG A 217 14.79 -3.68 -22.03
C ARG A 217 15.03 -5.06 -21.45
N VAL A 218 16.30 -5.40 -21.29
CA VAL A 218 16.74 -6.63 -20.61
C VAL A 218 17.83 -6.24 -19.63
N THR A 219 17.69 -6.68 -18.38
CA THR A 219 18.63 -6.40 -17.30
C THR A 219 18.87 -7.65 -16.46
N ASP A 220 20.02 -7.69 -15.82
CA ASP A 220 20.39 -8.69 -14.82
C ASP A 220 20.04 -8.20 -13.40
N VAL A 221 19.53 -9.10 -12.57
CA VAL A 221 19.19 -8.81 -11.16
C VAL A 221 19.95 -9.76 -10.25
N ILE A 222 20.72 -9.20 -9.31
CA ILE A 222 21.58 -9.91 -8.35
C ILE A 222 22.77 -10.63 -9.03
N SER A 223 22.49 -11.53 -9.97
CA SER A 223 23.47 -12.29 -10.74
C SER A 223 23.26 -12.08 -12.24
N LYS A 224 24.35 -12.19 -13.01
CA LYS A 224 24.34 -12.03 -14.48
C LYS A 224 23.49 -13.07 -15.21
N GLU A 225 23.21 -14.18 -14.53
CA GLU A 225 22.41 -15.29 -15.03
C GLU A 225 20.91 -15.03 -14.92
N ASN A 226 20.46 -14.20 -13.97
CA ASN A 226 19.06 -13.88 -13.76
C ASN A 226 18.66 -12.66 -14.59
N LEU A 227 18.18 -12.91 -15.80
CA LEU A 227 17.82 -11.89 -16.77
C LEU A 227 16.31 -11.70 -16.81
N PHE A 228 15.89 -10.45 -16.66
CA PHE A 228 14.50 -10.03 -16.77
C PHE A 228 14.33 -9.18 -18.02
N ALA A 229 13.37 -9.55 -18.86
CA ALA A 229 12.92 -8.72 -19.97
C ALA A 229 11.73 -7.90 -19.54
N GLN A 230 11.74 -6.64 -19.93
CA GLN A 230 10.59 -5.76 -19.90
C GLN A 230 10.28 -5.27 -21.30
N ILE A 231 9.01 -5.37 -21.69
CA ILE A 231 8.51 -4.88 -22.97
C ILE A 231 7.34 -3.96 -22.70
N THR A 232 7.40 -2.77 -23.29
CA THR A 232 6.32 -1.79 -23.26
C THR A 232 5.52 -1.86 -24.55
N VAL A 233 4.21 -1.98 -24.41
CA VAL A 233 3.25 -2.06 -25.51
C VAL A 233 2.33 -0.87 -25.41
N ARG A 234 2.14 -0.16 -26.53
CA ARG A 234 1.16 0.92 -26.64
C ARG A 234 -0.19 0.32 -27.00
N PHE A 235 -1.20 0.65 -26.21
CA PHE A 235 -2.59 0.31 -26.44
C PHE A 235 -3.37 1.58 -26.74
N HIS A 236 -4.11 1.58 -27.86
CA HIS A 236 -5.12 2.58 -28.15
C HIS A 236 -6.46 1.90 -28.39
N THR A 237 -7.28 1.86 -27.35
CA THR A 237 -8.42 0.94 -27.25
C THR A 237 -9.67 1.67 -26.79
N GLN A 238 -10.83 1.13 -27.16
CA GLN A 238 -12.12 1.54 -26.61
C GLN A 238 -12.54 0.60 -25.49
N GLN A 239 -12.80 1.18 -24.33
CA GLN A 239 -13.11 0.45 -23.10
C GLN A 239 -14.37 1.01 -22.43
N LEU A 240 -15.08 0.15 -21.72
CA LEU A 240 -16.14 0.51 -20.79
C LEU A 240 -15.64 0.25 -19.37
N LEU A 241 -15.95 1.19 -18.47
CA LEU A 241 -15.58 1.08 -17.07
C LEU A 241 -16.71 1.67 -16.22
N ALA A 242 -17.26 0.84 -15.35
CA ALA A 242 -18.14 1.27 -14.27
C ALA A 242 -17.63 0.69 -12.94
N ILE A 243 -17.41 1.58 -11.97
CA ILE A 243 -16.95 1.22 -10.63
C ILE A 243 -18.09 1.50 -9.67
N TYR A 244 -18.48 0.48 -8.91
CA TYR A 244 -19.47 0.60 -7.86
C TYR A 244 -18.81 0.43 -6.49
N ASP A 245 -19.36 1.14 -5.51
CA ASP A 245 -19.00 1.01 -4.10
C ASP A 245 -19.45 -0.34 -3.52
N ARG A 246 -19.03 -0.66 -2.30
CA ARG A 246 -19.49 -1.83 -1.53
C ARG A 246 -21.02 -1.92 -1.43
N PHE A 247 -21.71 -0.79 -1.45
CA PHE A 247 -23.17 -0.70 -1.40
C PHE A 247 -23.84 -0.75 -2.79
N GLY A 248 -23.09 -0.99 -3.86
CA GLY A 248 -23.61 -1.07 -5.23
C GLY A 248 -23.96 0.29 -5.86
N ARG A 249 -23.53 1.41 -5.27
CA ARG A 249 -23.72 2.75 -5.83
C ARG A 249 -22.63 3.04 -6.85
N LEU A 250 -22.97 3.67 -7.97
CA LEU A 250 -21.99 4.08 -8.97
C LEU A 250 -21.07 5.17 -8.39
N MET A 251 -19.76 4.89 -8.39
CA MET A 251 -18.73 5.81 -7.92
C MET A 251 -18.09 6.58 -9.07
N HIS A 252 -17.79 5.86 -10.15
CA HIS A 252 -17.07 6.41 -11.29
C HIS A 252 -17.38 5.64 -12.58
N GLY A 253 -17.38 6.36 -13.71
CA GLY A 253 -17.57 5.79 -15.03
C GLY A 253 -19.03 5.50 -15.38
N SER A 254 -19.22 4.72 -16.45
CA SER A 254 -20.52 4.32 -16.99
C SER A 254 -20.36 3.00 -17.73
N GLU A 255 -21.35 2.13 -17.63
CA GLU A 255 -21.37 0.83 -18.32
C GLU A 255 -21.72 0.96 -19.81
N ILE A 256 -22.30 2.10 -20.21
CA ILE A 256 -22.83 2.31 -21.57
C ILE A 256 -21.87 3.17 -22.41
N VAL A 257 -21.22 4.16 -21.79
CA VAL A 257 -20.40 5.15 -22.50
C VAL A 257 -18.99 4.62 -22.71
N ALA A 258 -18.69 4.22 -23.94
CA ALA A 258 -17.36 3.81 -24.37
C ALA A 258 -16.40 4.99 -24.34
N LYS A 259 -15.17 4.75 -23.87
CA LYS A 259 -14.11 5.76 -23.83
C LYS A 259 -12.87 5.27 -24.55
N ASP A 260 -12.25 6.21 -25.24
CA ASP A 260 -10.96 5.99 -25.89
C ASP A 260 -9.87 6.11 -24.83
N VAL A 261 -9.06 5.07 -24.72
CA VAL A 261 -8.01 4.94 -23.70
C VAL A 261 -6.69 4.68 -24.41
N LEU A 262 -5.72 5.56 -24.16
CA LEU A 262 -4.33 5.42 -24.63
C LEU A 262 -3.44 5.09 -23.42
N GLU A 263 -2.82 3.92 -23.46
CA GLU A 263 -2.01 3.39 -22.36
C GLU A 263 -0.71 2.78 -22.86
N TYR A 264 0.33 2.85 -22.04
CA TYR A 264 1.58 2.13 -22.25
C TYR A 264 1.73 1.10 -21.13
N ALA A 265 1.37 -0.15 -21.44
CA ALA A 265 1.48 -1.24 -20.49
C ALA A 265 2.87 -1.88 -20.57
N VAL A 266 3.46 -2.16 -19.42
CA VAL A 266 4.74 -2.84 -19.31
C VAL A 266 4.49 -4.29 -18.94
N PHE A 267 5.03 -5.19 -19.74
CA PHE A 267 5.05 -6.62 -19.49
C PHE A 267 6.46 -7.02 -19.08
N GLU A 268 6.56 -7.97 -18.16
CA GLU A 268 7.82 -8.52 -17.71
C GLU A 268 7.80 -10.04 -17.82
N LYS A 269 8.94 -10.60 -18.20
CA LYS A 269 9.22 -12.03 -18.15
C LYS A 269 10.60 -12.26 -17.56
N HIS A 270 10.69 -13.22 -16.64
CA HIS A 270 11.97 -13.78 -16.22
C HIS A 270 12.44 -14.74 -17.31
N ILE A 271 13.38 -14.29 -18.15
CA ILE A 271 13.78 -14.99 -19.37
C ILE A 271 14.63 -16.22 -19.04
N SER A 272 15.47 -16.11 -18.01
CA SER A 272 16.35 -17.21 -17.59
C SER A 272 15.61 -18.42 -17.04
N ASN A 273 14.32 -18.27 -16.71
CA ASN A 273 13.48 -19.36 -16.25
C ASN A 273 12.71 -19.97 -17.43
N GLU A 274 12.83 -21.28 -17.62
CA GLU A 274 12.12 -22.06 -18.64
C GLU A 274 10.60 -21.90 -18.55
N TYR A 275 10.05 -21.80 -17.33
CA TYR A 275 8.61 -21.64 -17.08
C TYR A 275 8.17 -20.17 -17.05
N GLY A 276 9.04 -19.24 -17.43
CA GLY A 276 8.75 -17.81 -17.46
C GLY A 276 7.59 -17.50 -18.41
N LYS A 277 6.56 -16.84 -17.91
CA LYS A 277 5.45 -16.31 -18.72
C LYS A 277 5.53 -14.79 -18.76
N TRP A 278 5.04 -14.21 -19.85
CA TRP A 278 4.83 -12.77 -19.97
C TRP A 278 3.69 -12.35 -19.05
N ARG A 279 3.99 -11.46 -18.09
CA ARG A 279 3.04 -10.98 -17.08
C ARG A 279 2.99 -9.47 -17.08
N LEU A 280 1.82 -8.90 -16.77
CA LEU A 280 1.65 -7.46 -16.62
C LEU A 280 2.40 -6.97 -15.39
N HIS A 281 3.29 -6.00 -15.57
CA HIS A 281 4.21 -5.51 -14.54
C HIS A 281 3.90 -4.11 -14.03
N ASP A 282 3.64 -3.17 -14.92
CA ASP A 282 3.39 -1.79 -14.54
C ASP A 282 2.70 -1.04 -15.70
N LYS A 283 2.24 0.18 -15.45
CA LYS A 283 1.61 1.05 -16.44
C LYS A 283 2.29 2.41 -16.43
N ILE A 284 2.80 2.84 -17.58
CA ILE A 284 3.40 4.17 -17.73
C ILE A 284 2.28 5.17 -18.02
N ILE A 285 2.18 6.20 -17.19
CA ILE A 285 1.25 7.31 -17.34
C ILE A 285 2.08 8.54 -17.77
N PRO A 286 1.93 9.03 -19.01
CA PRO A 286 2.66 10.23 -19.43
C PRO A 286 2.09 11.48 -18.78
N ASP A 287 2.95 12.45 -18.47
CA ASP A 287 2.58 13.70 -17.80
C ASP A 287 1.62 14.58 -18.62
N TRP A 288 1.71 14.47 -19.95
CA TRP A 288 0.86 15.23 -20.89
C TRP A 288 -0.52 14.60 -21.12
N LEU A 289 -0.81 13.43 -20.53
CA LEU A 289 -2.12 12.81 -20.64
C LEU A 289 -3.17 13.73 -20.00
N PRO A 290 -4.35 13.94 -20.62
CA PRO A 290 -5.41 14.68 -19.96
C PRO A 290 -5.76 14.04 -18.61
N PRO A 291 -6.12 14.85 -17.60
CA PRO A 291 -6.49 14.33 -16.30
C PRO A 291 -7.70 13.39 -16.45
N LYS A 292 -7.73 12.36 -15.61
CA LYS A 292 -8.86 11.43 -15.55
C LYS A 292 -10.14 12.19 -15.19
N GLU A 293 -11.26 11.66 -15.65
CA GLU A 293 -12.55 12.24 -15.30
C GLU A 293 -12.75 12.30 -13.78
N PRO A 294 -13.35 13.39 -13.27
CA PRO A 294 -13.60 13.53 -11.85
C PRO A 294 -14.61 12.47 -11.36
N SER A 295 -14.55 12.15 -10.07
CA SER A 295 -15.59 11.38 -9.41
C SER A 295 -16.86 12.20 -9.23
N ILE A 296 -18.01 11.53 -9.17
CA ILE A 296 -19.30 12.18 -8.92
C ILE A 296 -19.35 12.80 -7.51
N ALA A 297 -18.65 12.20 -6.55
CA ALA A 297 -18.59 12.68 -5.17
C ALA A 297 -17.67 13.91 -5.02
N THR A 298 -18.14 14.91 -4.27
CA THR A 298 -17.33 16.05 -3.83
C THR A 298 -16.59 15.71 -2.54
N TYR A 299 -15.39 16.25 -2.38
CA TYR A 299 -14.60 16.12 -1.16
C TYR A 299 -14.21 17.49 -0.61
N ARG A 300 -14.10 17.60 0.72
CA ARG A 300 -13.54 18.78 1.39
C ARG A 300 -12.08 18.49 1.71
N LEU A 301 -11.20 19.34 1.22
CA LEU A 301 -9.82 19.37 1.70
C LEU A 301 -9.84 19.94 3.12
N VAL A 302 -9.33 19.16 4.08
CA VAL A 302 -9.07 19.67 5.42
C VAL A 302 -7.65 20.22 5.36
N ASP A 303 -7.54 21.53 5.24
CA ASP A 303 -6.26 22.20 5.45
C ASP A 303 -5.89 21.92 6.91
N GLU A 304 -4.67 21.41 7.16
CA GLU A 304 -4.16 21.20 8.52
C GLU A 304 -3.96 22.56 9.19
N SER A 305 -5.05 23.17 9.64
CA SER A 305 -5.05 24.45 10.32
C SER A 305 -4.55 24.23 11.75
N GLY A 306 -3.25 24.45 11.94
CA GLY A 306 -2.61 24.78 13.20
C GLY A 306 -2.42 23.59 14.14
N GLU A 307 -1.18 23.12 14.25
CA GLU A 307 -0.67 22.61 15.52
C GLU A 307 -0.97 23.65 16.60
N VAL A 308 -2.05 23.45 17.35
CA VAL A 308 -2.26 24.16 18.61
C VAL A 308 -1.15 23.67 19.53
N THR A 309 -0.03 24.38 19.49
CA THR A 309 1.03 24.29 20.48
C THR A 309 0.38 24.70 21.79
N LEU A 310 -0.10 23.71 22.56
CA LEU A 310 -0.44 23.90 23.96
C LEU A 310 0.86 24.27 24.66
N GLN A 311 1.13 25.57 24.73
CA GLN A 311 2.26 26.10 25.49
C GLN A 311 2.07 25.66 26.94
N PRO A 312 3.02 24.94 27.56
CA PRO A 312 2.93 24.61 28.96
C PRO A 312 2.99 25.92 29.75
N THR A 313 1.93 26.20 30.49
CA THR A 313 1.86 27.25 31.50
C THR A 313 3.08 27.16 32.42
N LYS A 314 3.97 28.17 32.34
CA LYS A 314 5.07 28.36 33.28
C LYS A 314 4.48 28.65 34.67
N LEU A 315 4.60 27.71 35.60
CA LEU A 315 4.43 27.99 37.02
C LEU A 315 5.75 28.58 37.54
N LYS A 316 5.70 29.82 38.02
CA LYS A 316 6.77 30.47 38.78
C LYS A 316 6.46 30.40 40.28
N GLU A 317 7.51 29.98 41.00
CA GLU A 317 7.99 30.41 42.32
C GLU A 317 7.12 30.13 43.57
N VAL A 318 7.73 29.54 44.61
CA VAL A 318 8.04 30.20 45.90
C VAL A 318 9.19 29.43 46.61
N ASN A 319 10.14 30.19 47.15
CA ASN A 319 11.26 29.78 48.02
C ASN A 319 10.81 29.51 49.47
N GLU A 320 11.44 28.55 50.15
CA GLU A 320 11.62 28.58 51.61
C GLU A 320 13.04 28.13 51.98
N GLU A 321 13.68 28.91 52.84
CA GLU A 321 15.06 28.83 53.30
C GLU A 321 15.24 27.99 54.58
N ALA A 322 16.50 27.54 54.76
CA ALA A 322 17.25 27.37 56.03
C ALA A 322 16.92 26.19 56.98
N HIS A 323 17.85 25.45 57.63
CA HIS A 323 19.33 25.41 57.87
C HIS A 323 19.63 24.05 58.61
N PRO A 324 20.84 23.68 59.12
CA PRO A 324 22.25 23.97 58.77
C PRO A 324 23.18 22.70 58.74
N LYS A 325 24.46 22.96 58.43
CA LYS A 325 25.63 22.07 58.42
C LYS A 325 26.12 21.69 59.83
N LEU A 326 26.79 20.54 59.95
CA LEU A 326 27.76 20.20 60.99
C LEU A 326 28.99 19.57 60.33
N GLU A 327 30.15 20.15 60.61
CA GLU A 327 31.48 19.78 60.12
C GLU A 327 32.14 18.73 61.04
N THR A 328 32.95 17.83 60.48
CA THR A 328 34.17 17.34 61.12
C THR A 328 35.09 16.70 60.07
N GLU A 329 36.24 17.34 59.83
CA GLU A 329 37.49 16.75 59.32
C GLU A 329 38.09 15.88 60.47
N GLU A 330 38.95 14.87 60.36
CA GLU A 330 40.10 14.52 59.52
C GLU A 330 40.36 13.00 59.66
N GLU A 331 40.96 12.31 58.66
CA GLU A 331 42.14 11.44 58.86
C GLU A 331 42.74 11.02 57.50
N LYS A 332 44.04 11.31 57.32
CA LYS A 332 44.89 10.85 56.21
C LYS A 332 45.65 9.61 56.69
N ASP A 333 45.68 8.54 55.91
CA ASP A 333 46.90 7.76 55.67
C ASP A 333 46.81 6.84 54.43
N ARG A 334 47.94 6.72 53.73
CA ARG A 334 48.22 6.17 52.37
C ARG A 334 48.40 4.62 52.36
N PRO A 335 48.66 3.89 51.22
CA PRO A 335 49.18 4.32 49.92
C PRO A 335 48.60 3.70 48.64
N GLN A 336 49.04 4.29 47.51
CA GLN A 336 48.90 3.84 46.12
C GLN A 336 49.87 2.68 45.78
N ILE A 337 49.45 1.78 44.90
CA ILE A 337 50.35 0.91 44.11
C ILE A 337 50.28 1.35 42.64
N THR A 338 51.46 1.66 42.11
CA THR A 338 51.79 2.05 40.75
C THR A 338 51.97 0.82 39.85
N ALA A 339 51.59 0.94 38.57
CA ALA A 339 52.34 0.32 37.47
C ALA A 339 52.13 1.11 36.16
N SER A 340 53.19 1.77 35.74
CA SER A 340 53.41 2.34 34.41
C SER A 340 54.35 1.44 33.63
N THR A 341 54.13 1.24 32.32
CA THR A 341 55.16 1.38 31.26
C THR A 341 54.62 1.10 29.85
N GLY A 342 54.64 2.13 29.00
CA GLY A 342 55.44 2.16 27.76
C GLY A 342 54.89 1.58 26.44
N PRO A 343 55.36 2.07 25.28
CA PRO A 343 54.52 2.32 24.11
C PRO A 343 54.94 1.57 22.82
N ASP A 344 53.99 1.25 21.95
CA ASP A 344 54.27 0.85 20.56
C ASP A 344 53.59 1.79 19.56
N SER A 345 54.44 2.52 18.85
CA SER A 345 54.16 3.34 17.68
C SER A 345 54.19 2.49 16.41
N LEU A 346 53.23 2.65 15.49
CA LEU A 346 53.40 2.40 14.04
C LEU A 346 52.32 3.16 13.24
N THR A 347 52.75 4.34 12.79
CA THR A 347 52.58 4.95 11.44
C THR A 347 51.31 4.72 10.60
N LYS A 348 50.65 5.85 10.29
CA LYS A 348 49.76 6.06 9.12
C LYS A 348 50.57 6.05 7.80
N PRO A 349 49.96 5.71 6.65
CA PRO A 349 50.43 6.20 5.36
C PRO A 349 49.53 7.31 4.79
N ASN A 350 50.20 8.27 4.15
CA ASN A 350 49.69 9.48 3.53
C ASN A 350 49.00 9.26 2.18
N LYS A 351 48.17 10.24 1.80
CA LYS A 351 47.72 10.56 0.43
C LYS A 351 48.90 11.05 -0.43
N ALA A 352 49.01 10.57 -1.68
CA ALA A 352 49.15 11.34 -2.94
C ALA A 352 49.87 10.54 -4.07
N ALA A 353 49.39 10.73 -5.31
CA ALA A 353 49.95 10.34 -6.63
C ALA A 353 50.06 8.82 -6.90
N ILE A 354 49.56 8.24 -8.00
CA ILE A 354 49.40 8.65 -9.41
C ILE A 354 48.04 8.16 -9.93
#